data_AF-E4UCE1-F1
#
_entry.id   AF-E4UCE1-F1
#
_cell.length_a   1.000
_cell.length_b   1.000
_cell.length_c   1.000
_cell.angle_alpha   90.00
_cell.angle_beta   90.00
_cell.angle_gamma   90.00
#
_symmetry.space_group_name_H-M   'P 1'
#
loop_
_entity.id
_entity.type
_entity.pdbx_description
1 polymer ?
#
loop_
_entity_poly.entity_id
_entity_poly.type
_entity_poly.pdbx_seq_one_letter_code
_entity_poly.pdbx_strand_id
1 'polypeptide(L)'
;MVSPSTVEDFWKRHIEDSLRVFQLHPYSSVWVDLGSGGGFPGIVTSIQLAEIKGGWVNLIESNNKKAGFLRYVLKQTEARGKVFSCRIQEASKLIEKCDIISARALANLDILLEYSFPWFSKNNNIKAFFYKGCNYQLEINKAQSRWDFSFIKHNSLIENESVILEISRLKRILTF
;
A
#
# COMPACT_ATOMS: atom_id res chain seq x y z
N MET A 1 13.50 10.18 23.36
CA MET A 1 12.28 11.01 23.45
C MET A 1 12.20 11.81 22.16
N VAL A 2 11.12 11.65 21.39
CA VAL A 2 10.90 12.41 20.14
C VAL A 2 10.15 13.69 20.54
N SER A 3 10.60 14.85 20.07
CA SER A 3 9.97 16.13 20.47
C SER A 3 8.53 16.22 19.91
N PRO A 4 7.60 16.90 20.60
CA PRO A 4 6.20 17.03 20.14
C PRO A 4 6.08 17.60 18.72
N SER A 5 6.92 18.57 18.36
CA SER A 5 6.96 19.13 17.00
C SER A 5 7.45 18.12 15.96
N THR A 6 8.40 17.26 16.32
CA THR A 6 8.86 16.17 15.44
C THR A 6 7.77 15.11 15.22
N VAL A 7 6.91 14.87 16.22
CA VAL A 7 5.76 13.97 16.10
C VAL A 7 4.69 14.59 15.20
N GLU A 8 4.35 15.86 15.41
CA GLU A 8 3.36 16.58 14.59
C GLU A 8 3.78 16.65 13.12
N ASP A 9 5.05 16.99 12.87
CA ASP A 9 5.63 16.98 11.53
C ASP A 9 5.56 15.57 10.92
N PHE A 10 5.92 14.54 11.68
CA PHE A 10 5.85 13.15 11.20
C PHE A 10 4.43 12.78 10.75
N TRP A 11 3.41 13.05 11.56
CA TRP A 11 2.01 12.76 11.23
C TRP A 11 1.55 13.51 9.99
N LYS A 12 1.82 14.81 9.91
CA LYS A 12 1.44 15.64 8.77
C LYS A 12 2.01 15.08 7.46
N ARG A 13 3.30 14.73 7.46
CA ARG A 13 3.96 14.13 6.29
C ARG A 13 3.32 12.81 5.87
N HIS A 14 2.99 11.94 6.83
CA HIS A 14 2.38 10.64 6.54
C HIS A 14 0.96 10.78 5.98
N ILE A 15 0.18 11.74 6.49
CA ILE A 15 -1.18 12.03 6.00
C ILE A 15 -1.10 12.58 4.57
N GLU A 16 -0.27 13.60 4.33
CA GLU A 16 -0.14 14.24 3.01
C GLU A 16 0.33 13.25 1.94
N ASP A 17 1.33 12.42 2.24
CA ASP A 17 1.77 11.36 1.33
C ASP A 17 0.66 10.32 1.06
N SER A 18 -0.17 10.01 2.05
CA SER A 18 -1.28 9.05 1.89
C SER A 18 -2.39 9.63 1.02
N LEU A 19 -2.73 10.91 1.21
CA LEU A 19 -3.66 11.65 0.35
C LEU A 19 -3.16 11.65 -1.10
N ARG A 20 -1.85 11.79 -1.30
CA ARG A 20 -1.23 11.77 -2.63
C ARG A 20 -1.44 10.44 -3.34
N VAL A 21 -1.29 9.31 -2.66
CA VAL A 21 -1.54 7.98 -3.27
C VAL A 21 -2.96 7.87 -3.81
N PHE A 22 -3.97 8.36 -3.08
CA PHE A 22 -5.34 8.37 -3.58
C PHE A 22 -5.50 9.31 -4.78
N GLN A 23 -4.83 10.46 -4.80
CA GLN A 23 -4.87 11.36 -5.97
C GLN A 23 -4.27 10.74 -7.24
N LEU A 24 -3.37 9.77 -7.11
CA LEU A 24 -2.86 9.01 -8.26
C LEU A 24 -3.92 8.04 -8.83
N HIS A 25 -4.92 7.65 -8.04
CA HIS A 25 -6.05 6.83 -8.46
C HIS A 25 -7.35 7.24 -7.72
N PRO A 26 -7.97 8.38 -8.09
CA PRO A 26 -9.07 8.99 -7.34
C PRO A 26 -10.43 8.37 -7.70
N TYR A 27 -10.46 7.06 -7.91
CA TYR A 27 -11.63 6.32 -8.39
C TYR A 27 -12.12 5.31 -7.36
N SER A 28 -13.42 5.01 -7.41
CA SER A 28 -14.00 3.90 -6.66
C SER A 28 -13.32 2.59 -7.06
N SER A 29 -12.58 1.99 -6.14
CA SER A 29 -11.81 0.77 -6.37
C SER A 29 -11.67 -0.05 -5.09
N VAL A 30 -11.37 -1.33 -5.22
CA VAL A 30 -11.07 -2.22 -4.10
C VAL A 30 -9.56 -2.23 -3.88
N TRP A 31 -9.14 -1.66 -2.76
CA TRP A 31 -7.75 -1.58 -2.35
C TRP A 31 -7.38 -2.74 -1.42
N VAL A 32 -6.12 -3.16 -1.49
CA VAL A 32 -5.48 -4.05 -0.52
C VAL A 32 -4.24 -3.35 0.00
N ASP A 33 -4.25 -3.00 1.29
CA ASP A 33 -3.12 -2.35 1.94
C ASP A 33 -2.32 -3.38 2.74
N LEU A 34 -1.11 -3.68 2.28
CA LEU A 34 -0.25 -4.72 2.83
C LEU A 34 0.51 -4.17 4.04
N GLY A 35 0.35 -4.83 5.19
CA GLY A 35 1.07 -4.46 6.40
C GLY A 35 0.63 -3.10 6.94
N SER A 36 -0.68 -2.89 7.08
CA SER A 36 -1.30 -1.60 7.35
C SER A 36 -0.78 -0.88 8.59
N GLY A 37 -0.21 -1.59 9.57
CA GLY A 37 0.55 -0.96 10.65
C GLY A 37 -0.25 0.08 11.42
N GLY A 38 0.22 1.33 11.40
CA GLY A 38 -0.45 2.49 12.01
C GLY A 38 -1.60 3.07 11.19
N GLY A 39 -1.88 2.53 10.01
CA GLY A 39 -3.01 2.91 9.14
C GLY A 39 -2.65 3.69 7.89
N PHE A 40 -1.37 3.84 7.54
CA PHE A 40 -0.96 4.60 6.35
C PHE A 40 -0.45 3.70 5.22
N PRO A 41 -0.92 3.88 3.97
CA PRO A 41 -1.93 4.85 3.54
C PRO A 41 -3.39 4.39 3.75
N GLY A 42 -3.62 3.12 4.08
CA GLY A 42 -4.94 2.49 3.91
C GLY A 42 -6.11 3.15 4.64
N ILE A 43 -5.92 3.65 5.87
CA ILE A 43 -6.99 4.37 6.60
C ILE A 43 -7.33 5.68 5.89
N VAL A 44 -6.32 6.47 5.52
CA VAL A 44 -6.55 7.75 4.81
C VAL A 44 -7.27 7.49 3.49
N THR A 45 -6.82 6.49 2.72
CA THR A 45 -7.50 6.06 1.49
C THR A 45 -8.95 5.64 1.74
N SER A 46 -9.22 4.91 2.82
CA SER A 46 -10.59 4.47 3.16
C SER A 46 -11.52 5.61 3.56
N ILE A 47 -10.98 6.68 4.14
CA ILE A 47 -11.74 7.91 4.43
C ILE A 47 -12.07 8.62 3.10
N GLN A 48 -11.10 8.78 2.20
CA GLN A 48 -11.34 9.41 0.89
C GLN A 48 -12.36 8.64 0.04
N LEU A 49 -12.34 7.31 0.12
CA LEU A 49 -13.36 6.45 -0.50
C LEU A 49 -14.75 6.63 0.12
N ALA A 50 -14.84 6.94 1.42
CA ALA A 50 -16.10 7.30 2.07
C ALA A 50 -16.68 8.60 1.52
N GLU A 51 -15.85 9.62 1.31
CA GLU A 51 -16.25 10.92 0.76
C GLU A 51 -16.86 10.79 -0.64
N ILE A 52 -16.27 9.96 -1.51
CA ILE A 52 -16.81 9.69 -2.85
C ILE A 52 -17.89 8.59 -2.86
N LYS A 53 -18.27 8.06 -1.70
CA LYS A 53 -19.28 7.01 -1.51
C LYS A 53 -19.05 5.75 -2.37
N GLY A 54 -17.79 5.39 -2.61
CA GLY A 54 -17.41 4.32 -3.53
C GLY A 54 -16.17 3.56 -3.06
N GLY A 55 -15.99 2.34 -3.57
CA GLY A 55 -14.82 1.51 -3.26
C GLY A 55 -14.77 0.97 -1.82
N TRP A 56 -13.62 0.36 -1.51
CA TRP A 56 -13.35 -0.31 -0.24
C TRP A 56 -11.84 -0.51 -0.03
N VAL A 57 -11.36 -0.48 1.22
CA VAL A 57 -9.96 -0.85 1.56
C VAL A 57 -9.93 -2.09 2.44
N ASN A 58 -9.20 -3.11 2.02
CA ASN A 58 -8.85 -4.26 2.83
C ASN A 58 -7.48 -4.01 3.49
N LEU A 59 -7.46 -3.82 4.80
CA LEU A 59 -6.27 -3.54 5.60
C LEU A 59 -5.69 -4.85 6.15
N ILE A 60 -4.46 -5.21 5.79
CA ILE A 60 -3.84 -6.47 6.20
C ILE A 60 -2.84 -6.20 7.32
N GLU A 61 -3.08 -6.77 8.50
CA GLU A 61 -2.20 -6.62 9.65
C GLU A 61 -2.17 -7.89 10.50
N SER A 62 -0.98 -8.43 10.75
CA SER A 62 -0.82 -9.68 11.50
C SER A 62 -0.79 -9.50 13.02
N ASN A 63 -0.44 -8.31 13.49
CA ASN A 63 -0.41 -7.98 14.90
C ASN A 63 -1.81 -7.61 15.40
N ASN A 64 -2.37 -8.46 16.27
CA ASN A 64 -3.74 -8.28 16.77
C ASN A 64 -3.98 -6.94 17.50
N LYS A 65 -2.98 -6.36 18.18
CA LYS A 65 -3.13 -5.05 18.84
C LYS A 65 -3.29 -3.94 17.80
N LYS A 66 -2.44 -3.93 16.77
CA LYS A 66 -2.55 -2.97 15.65
C LYS A 66 -3.83 -3.18 14.85
N ALA A 67 -4.20 -4.42 14.57
CA ALA A 67 -5.48 -4.73 13.91
C ALA A 67 -6.69 -4.24 14.73
N GLY A 68 -6.65 -4.37 16.06
CA GLY A 68 -7.65 -3.80 16.96
C GLY A 68 -7.75 -2.28 16.84
N PHE A 69 -6.61 -1.59 16.84
CA PHE A 69 -6.53 -0.15 16.61
C PHE A 69 -7.12 0.26 15.25
N LEU A 70 -6.74 -0.40 14.16
CA LEU A 70 -7.27 -0.10 12.82
C LEU A 70 -8.80 -0.25 12.75
N ARG A 71 -9.37 -1.27 13.39
CA ARG A 71 -10.83 -1.44 13.46
C ARG A 71 -11.50 -0.32 14.25
N TYR A 72 -10.89 0.10 15.36
CA TYR A 72 -11.37 1.23 16.14
C TYR A 72 -11.40 2.50 15.29
N VAL A 73 -10.30 2.81 14.59
CA VAL A 73 -10.20 3.99 13.72
C VAL A 73 -11.25 3.95 12.60
N LEU A 74 -11.36 2.84 11.86
CA LEU A 74 -12.39 2.69 10.82
C LEU A 74 -13.80 2.99 11.34
N LYS A 75 -14.12 2.51 12.55
CA LYS A 75 -15.42 2.75 13.19
C LYS A 75 -15.60 4.22 13.56
N GLN A 76 -14.59 4.87 14.13
CA GLN A 76 -14.69 6.28 14.53
C GLN A 76 -14.79 7.23 13.34
N THR A 77 -14.17 6.90 12.21
CA THR A 77 -14.16 7.75 11.02
C THR A 77 -15.21 7.37 9.99
N GLU A 78 -16.03 6.35 10.26
CA GLU A 78 -17.00 5.77 9.32
C GLU A 78 -16.37 5.44 7.94
N ALA A 79 -15.09 5.07 7.95
CA ALA A 79 -14.32 4.86 6.73
C ALA A 79 -14.67 3.53 6.05
N ARG A 80 -14.52 3.48 4.72
CA ARG A 80 -14.92 2.32 3.91
C ARG A 80 -13.81 1.27 3.86
N GLY A 81 -13.72 0.45 4.91
CA GLY A 81 -12.71 -0.61 4.95
C GLY A 81 -13.01 -1.79 5.88
N LYS A 82 -12.16 -2.82 5.77
CA LYS A 82 -12.18 -4.02 6.61
C LYS A 82 -10.76 -4.42 6.98
N VAL A 83 -10.54 -4.76 8.25
CA VAL A 83 -9.25 -5.26 8.75
C VAL A 83 -9.22 -6.79 8.73
N PHE A 84 -8.20 -7.34 8.09
CA PHE A 84 -7.88 -8.77 8.10
C PHE A 84 -6.67 -8.99 9.02
N SER A 85 -6.92 -9.72 10.11
CA SER A 85 -5.91 -10.05 11.12
C SER A 85 -5.14 -11.30 10.70
N CYS A 86 -4.32 -11.19 9.66
CA CYS A 86 -3.63 -12.34 9.08
C CYS A 86 -2.22 -11.97 8.59
N ARG A 87 -1.45 -13.00 8.24
CA ARG A 87 -0.18 -12.80 7.55
C ARG A 87 -0.44 -12.42 6.10
N ILE A 88 0.42 -11.57 5.54
CA ILE A 88 0.26 -11.07 4.16
C ILE A 88 0.19 -12.22 3.13
N GLN A 89 0.95 -13.29 3.32
CA GLN A 89 0.97 -14.46 2.44
C GLN A 89 -0.38 -15.20 2.39
N GLU A 90 -1.24 -15.00 3.37
CA GLU A 90 -2.58 -15.60 3.44
C GLU A 90 -3.66 -14.69 2.87
N ALA A 91 -3.38 -13.39 2.72
CA ALA A 91 -4.37 -12.37 2.38
C ALA A 91 -5.06 -12.65 1.03
N SER A 92 -4.32 -13.11 0.03
CA SER A 92 -4.86 -13.41 -1.31
C SER A 92 -5.79 -14.63 -1.36
N LYS A 93 -5.80 -15.47 -0.31
CA LYS A 93 -6.76 -16.55 -0.13
C LYS A 93 -8.09 -16.06 0.47
N LEU A 94 -8.04 -14.94 1.20
CA LEU A 94 -9.18 -14.34 1.91
C LEU A 94 -9.84 -13.21 1.11
N ILE A 95 -9.08 -12.59 0.21
CA ILE A 95 -9.50 -11.43 -0.58
C ILE A 95 -9.34 -11.76 -2.05
N GLU A 96 -10.46 -12.04 -2.70
CA GLU A 96 -10.48 -12.38 -4.12
C GLU A 96 -10.35 -11.14 -5.01
N LYS A 97 -11.16 -10.11 -4.75
CA LYS A 97 -11.17 -8.88 -5.55
C LYS A 97 -10.12 -7.89 -5.07
N CYS A 98 -9.29 -7.44 -6.00
CA CYS A 98 -8.30 -6.40 -5.79
C CYS A 98 -8.13 -5.63 -7.10
N ASP A 99 -8.26 -4.31 -7.03
CA ASP A 99 -8.00 -3.40 -8.15
C ASP A 99 -6.66 -2.67 -7.93
N ILE A 100 -6.37 -2.29 -6.68
CA ILE A 100 -5.19 -1.53 -6.28
C ILE A 100 -4.53 -2.14 -5.05
N ILE A 101 -3.20 -2.19 -5.02
CA ILE A 101 -2.42 -2.63 -3.85
C ILE A 101 -1.61 -1.45 -3.32
N SER A 102 -1.51 -1.29 -2.00
CA SER A 102 -0.61 -0.30 -1.38
C SER A 102 0.27 -0.95 -0.32
N ALA A 103 1.44 -0.36 -0.08
CA ALA A 103 2.29 -0.71 1.06
C ALA A 103 3.27 0.42 1.41
N ARG A 104 3.48 0.67 2.71
CA ARG A 104 4.48 1.62 3.22
C ARG A 104 5.36 0.95 4.28
N ALA A 105 6.67 1.18 4.20
CA ALA A 105 7.67 0.73 5.18
C ALA A 105 7.59 -0.77 5.55
N LEU A 106 7.18 -1.62 4.60
CA LEU A 106 6.89 -3.04 4.85
C LEU A 106 8.07 -3.96 4.51
N ALA A 107 8.59 -3.86 3.29
CA ALA A 107 9.64 -4.74 2.77
C ALA A 107 10.34 -4.14 1.55
N ASN A 108 11.39 -4.79 1.07
CA ASN A 108 12.03 -4.46 -0.21
C ASN A 108 11.08 -4.77 -1.41
N LEU A 109 11.38 -4.23 -2.59
CA LEU A 109 10.47 -4.29 -3.75
C LEU A 109 10.21 -5.73 -4.19
N ASP A 110 11.25 -6.55 -4.27
CA ASP A 110 11.16 -7.97 -4.66
C ASP A 110 10.15 -8.74 -3.80
N ILE A 111 10.18 -8.55 -2.47
CA ILE A 111 9.22 -9.17 -1.55
C ILE A 111 7.80 -8.60 -1.74
N LEU A 112 7.66 -7.29 -1.97
CA LEU A 112 6.34 -6.69 -2.22
C LEU A 112 5.71 -7.21 -3.51
N LEU A 113 6.51 -7.40 -4.56
CA LEU A 113 6.07 -8.01 -5.81
C LEU A 113 5.63 -9.45 -5.58
N GLU A 114 6.38 -10.24 -4.81
CA GLU A 114 6.01 -11.61 -4.43
C GLU A 114 4.66 -11.65 -3.69
N TYR A 115 4.46 -10.78 -2.70
CA TYR A 115 3.20 -10.70 -1.97
C TYR A 115 2.02 -10.25 -2.83
N SER A 116 2.27 -9.41 -3.82
CA SER A 116 1.23 -8.85 -4.69
C SER A 116 0.89 -9.77 -5.86
N PHE A 117 1.83 -10.61 -6.28
CA PHE A 117 1.73 -11.44 -7.47
C PHE A 117 0.46 -12.31 -7.54
N PRO A 118 -0.06 -12.91 -6.45
CA PRO A 118 -1.28 -13.71 -6.51
C PRO A 118 -2.51 -12.96 -7.03
N TRP A 119 -2.58 -11.64 -6.87
CA TRP A 119 -3.64 -10.83 -7.47
C TRP A 119 -3.30 -10.45 -8.91
N PHE A 120 -2.07 -10.00 -9.17
CA PHE A 120 -1.62 -9.66 -10.53
C PHE A 120 -1.75 -10.84 -11.51
N SER A 121 -1.51 -12.07 -11.06
CA SER A 121 -1.64 -13.27 -11.89
C SER A 121 -3.07 -13.59 -12.31
N LYS A 122 -4.07 -13.03 -11.61
CA LYS A 122 -5.50 -13.21 -11.90
C LYS A 122 -6.08 -12.06 -12.72
N ASN A 123 -5.46 -10.88 -12.67
CA ASN A 123 -5.95 -9.67 -13.34
C ASN A 123 -4.80 -8.75 -13.75
N ASN A 124 -4.64 -8.54 -15.06
CA ASN A 124 -3.58 -7.70 -15.63
C ASN A 124 -3.80 -6.19 -15.46
N ASN A 125 -4.98 -5.76 -15.03
CA ASN A 125 -5.32 -4.34 -14.83
C ASN A 125 -5.02 -3.83 -13.41
N ILE A 126 -4.48 -4.68 -12.54
CA ILE A 126 -4.11 -4.28 -11.18
C ILE A 126 -2.94 -3.29 -11.23
N LYS A 127 -2.98 -2.33 -10.32
CA LYS A 127 -1.85 -1.45 -10.02
C LYS A 127 -1.42 -1.61 -8.58
N ALA A 128 -0.16 -1.34 -8.30
CA ALA A 128 0.34 -1.23 -6.94
C ALA A 128 1.09 0.07 -6.69
N PHE A 129 0.91 0.67 -5.53
CA PHE A 129 1.58 1.89 -5.09
C PHE A 129 2.45 1.57 -3.88
N PHE A 130 3.77 1.53 -4.08
CA PHE A 130 4.73 1.19 -3.03
C PHE A 130 5.60 2.38 -2.66
N TYR A 131 5.57 2.76 -1.39
CA TYR A 131 6.46 3.78 -0.86
C TYR A 131 7.87 3.19 -0.68
N LYS A 132 8.86 3.85 -1.25
CA LYS A 132 10.27 3.46 -1.22
C LYS A 132 11.16 4.63 -0.86
N GLY A 133 12.23 4.34 -0.11
CA GLY A 133 13.25 5.33 0.24
C GLY A 133 14.31 5.50 -0.85
N CYS A 134 15.40 6.17 -0.51
CA CYS A 134 16.50 6.53 -1.42
C CYS A 134 17.10 5.34 -2.20
N ASN A 135 17.04 4.13 -1.62
CA ASN A 135 17.55 2.91 -2.25
C ASN A 135 16.62 2.28 -3.31
N TYR A 136 15.51 2.94 -3.68
CA TYR A 136 14.51 2.38 -4.59
C TYR A 136 15.11 1.88 -5.91
N GLN A 137 16.12 2.57 -6.46
CA GLN A 137 16.73 2.18 -7.74
C GLN A 137 17.48 0.84 -7.64
N LEU A 138 18.19 0.61 -6.53
CA LEU A 138 18.84 -0.68 -6.27
C LEU A 138 17.80 -1.79 -6.07
N GLU A 139 16.68 -1.49 -5.43
CA GLU A 139 15.57 -2.45 -5.26
C GLU A 139 14.93 -2.83 -6.61
N ILE A 140 14.75 -1.86 -7.52
CA ILE A 140 14.26 -2.10 -8.89
C ILE A 140 15.20 -3.04 -9.63
N ASN A 141 16.50 -2.72 -9.66
CA ASN A 141 17.49 -3.53 -10.39
C ASN A 141 17.54 -4.97 -9.86
N LYS A 142 17.45 -5.16 -8.54
CA LYS A 142 17.38 -6.49 -7.92
C LYS A 142 16.09 -7.22 -8.30
N ALA A 143 14.94 -6.55 -8.22
CA ALA A 143 13.65 -7.15 -8.55
C ALA A 143 13.56 -7.57 -10.03
N GLN A 144 14.17 -6.81 -10.94
CA GLN A 144 14.19 -7.11 -12.38
C GLN A 144 14.93 -8.41 -12.74
N SER A 145 15.70 -8.99 -11.82
CA SER A 145 16.29 -10.32 -12.03
C SER A 145 15.28 -11.47 -11.94
N ARG A 146 14.13 -11.25 -11.28
CA ARG A 146 13.09 -12.25 -11.03
C ARG A 146 11.72 -11.88 -11.63
N TRP A 147 11.51 -10.59 -11.90
CA TRP A 147 10.22 -10.03 -12.28
C TRP A 147 10.33 -9.15 -13.52
N ASP A 148 9.37 -9.28 -14.41
CA ASP A 148 9.10 -8.32 -15.47
C ASP A 148 7.90 -7.45 -15.04
N PHE A 149 8.07 -6.13 -15.02
CA PHE A 149 7.02 -5.19 -14.61
C PHE A 149 7.26 -3.80 -15.20
N SER A 150 6.17 -3.09 -15.47
CA SER A 150 6.20 -1.67 -15.80
C SER A 150 6.09 -0.83 -14.53
N PHE A 151 6.78 0.30 -14.48
CA PHE A 151 6.65 1.22 -13.35
C PHE A 151 6.67 2.70 -13.75
N ILE A 152 5.95 3.51 -12.97
CA ILE A 152 6.02 4.97 -13.00
C ILE A 152 6.53 5.43 -11.64
N LYS A 153 7.47 6.38 -11.64
CA LYS A 153 8.01 6.99 -10.42
C LYS A 153 7.27 8.29 -10.13
N HIS A 154 6.68 8.38 -8.95
CA HIS A 154 6.12 9.60 -8.41
C HIS A 154 7.03 10.08 -7.27
N ASN A 155 7.59 11.28 -7.39
CA ASN A 155 8.43 11.84 -6.32
C ASN A 155 7.56 12.15 -5.10
N SER A 156 8.03 11.82 -3.88
CA SER A 156 7.45 12.42 -2.69
C SER A 156 7.79 13.91 -2.68
N LEU A 157 6.81 14.73 -2.34
CA LEU A 157 7.00 16.18 -2.20
C LEU A 157 7.58 16.54 -0.81
N ILE A 158 7.78 15.55 0.06
CA ILE A 158 7.81 15.75 1.50
C ILE A 158 9.03 15.10 2.14
N GLU A 159 9.36 13.87 1.76
CA GLU A 159 10.61 13.22 2.15
C GLU A 159 11.59 13.29 0.99
N ASN A 160 12.66 14.08 1.16
CA ASN A 160 13.76 14.11 0.20
C ASN A 160 14.24 12.67 -0.04
N GLU A 161 14.32 12.29 -1.31
CA GLU A 161 14.74 10.97 -1.80
C GLU A 161 13.76 9.80 -1.60
N SER A 162 12.51 10.05 -1.15
CA SER A 162 11.48 9.01 -1.18
C SER A 162 10.58 9.11 -2.41
N VAL A 163 10.05 7.96 -2.85
CA VAL A 163 9.23 7.83 -4.06
C VAL A 163 8.04 6.91 -3.79
N ILE A 164 6.96 7.14 -4.53
CA ILE A 164 5.90 6.15 -4.71
C ILE A 164 6.13 5.51 -6.07
N LEU A 165 6.41 4.21 -6.08
CA LEU A 165 6.45 3.41 -7.31
C LEU A 165 5.05 2.92 -7.63
N GLU A 166 4.50 3.36 -8.76
CA GLU A 166 3.30 2.78 -9.36
C GLU A 166 3.73 1.60 -10.25
N ILE A 167 3.41 0.38 -9.84
CA ILE A 167 3.74 -0.86 -10.54
C ILE A 167 2.52 -1.35 -11.31
N SER A 168 2.75 -1.84 -12.53
CA SER A 168 1.74 -2.50 -13.37
C SER A 168 2.36 -3.62 -14.21
N ARG A 169 1.51 -4.46 -14.82
CA ARG A 169 1.94 -5.55 -15.74
C ARG A 169 2.98 -6.51 -15.13
N LEU A 170 2.84 -6.82 -13.84
CA LEU A 170 3.76 -7.70 -13.12
C LEU A 170 3.67 -9.15 -13.61
N LYS A 171 4.82 -9.71 -14.00
CA LYS A 171 5.00 -11.11 -14.41
C LYS A 171 6.28 -11.67 -13.78
N ARG A 172 6.29 -12.99 -13.56
CA ARG A 172 7.50 -13.70 -13.12
C ARG A 172 8.33 -14.06 -14.36
N ILE A 173 9.64 -13.82 -14.31
CA ILE A 173 10.55 -14.25 -15.37
C ILE A 173 10.69 -15.77 -15.23
N LEU A 174 10.38 -16.51 -16.30
CA LEU A 174 10.64 -17.94 -16.36
C LEU A 174 12.12 -18.14 -16.66
N THR A 175 12.88 -18.64 -15.68
CA THR A 175 14.23 -19.16 -15.92
C THR A 175 14.09 -20.56 -16.51
N PHE A 176 14.57 -20.74 -17.74
CA PHE A 176 14.79 -22.05 -18.36
C PHE A 176 16.14 -22.62 -17.95
#